data_AF-A0A7K3RWG1-F1
#
_entry.id   AF-A0A7K3RWG1-F1
#
_cell.length_a   1.000
_cell.length_b   1.000
_cell.length_c   1.000
_cell.angle_alpha   90.00
_cell.angle_beta   90.00
_cell.angle_gamma   90.00
#
_symmetry.space_group_name_H-M   'P 1'
#
loop_
_entity.id
_entity.type
_entity.pdbx_description
1 polymer ?
#
loop_
_entity_poly.entity_id
_entity_poly.type
_entity_poly.pdbx_seq_one_letter_code
_entity_poly.pdbx_strand_id
1 'polypeptide(L)'
;MTDDLSQRSFRDLLHAQRVWDTELTAFDPETAPAAPLALFHAWFAEAVAAGQPEPHAMALATADAEGLPDVRTLLLHDADERGWHFASHATSAKGHQLAAR
;
A
#
# COMPACT_ATOMS: atom_id res chain seq x y z
N MET A 1 20.67 -8.24 -35.30
CA MET A 1 21.49 -7.25 -34.56
C MET A 1 20.72 -5.93 -34.52
N THR A 2 19.51 -5.95 -33.92
CA THR A 2 18.57 -4.81 -33.93
C THR A 2 17.73 -4.73 -32.65
N ASP A 3 17.81 -5.73 -31.77
CA ASP A 3 17.02 -5.86 -30.54
C ASP A 3 17.71 -5.19 -29.33
N ASP A 4 19.05 -5.26 -29.28
CA ASP A 4 19.87 -4.67 -28.22
C ASP A 4 19.80 -3.13 -28.17
N LEU A 5 19.75 -2.46 -29.33
CA LEU A 5 19.62 -0.98 -29.39
C LEU A 5 18.25 -0.49 -28.90
N SER A 6 17.18 -1.28 -29.08
CA SER A 6 15.82 -0.95 -28.63
C SER A 6 15.64 -1.21 -27.13
N GLN A 7 16.21 -2.29 -26.61
CA GLN A 7 16.21 -2.61 -25.18
C GLN A 7 17.05 -1.59 -24.39
N ARG A 8 18.18 -1.15 -24.96
CA ARG A 8 19.06 -0.14 -24.36
C ARG A 8 18.40 1.24 -24.33
N SER A 9 17.72 1.64 -25.41
CA SER A 9 16.96 2.90 -25.41
C SER A 9 15.76 2.88 -24.45
N PHE A 10 15.08 1.74 -24.31
CA PHE A 10 13.99 1.60 -23.34
C PHE A 10 14.48 1.67 -21.89
N ARG A 11 15.62 1.04 -21.57
CA ARG A 11 16.26 1.16 -20.26
C ARG A 11 16.59 2.63 -19.95
N ASP A 12 17.18 3.35 -20.89
CA ASP A 12 17.52 4.77 -20.68
C ASP A 12 16.28 5.63 -20.42
N LEU A 13 15.15 5.34 -21.10
CA LEU A 13 13.87 5.99 -20.83
C LEU A 13 13.33 5.69 -19.42
N LEU A 14 13.49 4.46 -18.91
CA LEU A 14 13.10 4.11 -17.54
C LEU A 14 13.93 4.89 -16.51
N HIS A 15 15.24 5.00 -16.70
CA HIS A 15 16.12 5.74 -15.79
C HIS A 15 15.93 7.27 -15.86
N ALA A 16 15.37 7.77 -16.97
CA ALA A 16 15.03 9.18 -17.12
C ALA A 16 13.73 9.59 -16.40
N GLN A 17 12.94 8.63 -15.88
CA GLN A 17 11.76 8.96 -15.09
C GLN A 17 12.20 9.57 -13.76
N ARG A 18 11.67 10.75 -13.42
CA ARG A 18 11.92 11.37 -12.10
C ARG A 18 11.38 10.45 -11.02
N VAL A 19 12.26 9.99 -10.13
CA VAL A 19 11.85 9.38 -8.87
C VAL A 19 11.55 10.52 -7.90
N TRP A 20 10.31 10.56 -7.41
CA TRP A 20 9.72 11.52 -6.45
C TRP A 20 10.42 12.89 -6.35
N ASP A 21 9.86 13.90 -7.01
CA ASP A 21 10.32 15.29 -6.93
C ASP A 21 9.75 16.00 -5.68
N THR A 22 9.96 15.41 -4.51
CA THR A 22 9.48 15.95 -3.22
C THR A 22 10.53 15.78 -2.14
N GLU A 23 10.63 16.76 -1.26
CA GLU A 23 11.36 16.58 -0.01
C GLU A 23 10.57 15.61 0.88
N LEU A 24 11.24 14.54 1.32
CA LEU A 24 10.65 13.59 2.26
C LEU A 24 10.78 14.14 3.67
N THR A 25 9.67 14.17 4.40
CA THR A 25 9.70 14.52 5.82
C THR A 25 10.44 13.42 6.59
N ALA A 26 11.42 13.79 7.40
CA ALA A 26 12.12 12.84 8.26
C ALA A 26 11.18 12.31 9.36
N PHE A 27 11.30 11.03 9.68
CA PHE A 27 10.62 10.41 10.81
C PHE A 27 11.66 9.94 11.83
N ASP A 28 11.52 10.36 13.09
CA ASP A 28 12.33 9.90 14.22
C ASP A 28 11.58 8.82 15.00
N PRO A 29 11.99 7.53 14.90
CA PRO A 29 11.33 6.43 15.60
C PRO A 29 11.31 6.57 17.12
N GLU A 30 12.27 7.28 17.72
CA GLU A 30 12.33 7.47 19.18
C GLU A 30 11.21 8.38 19.69
N THR A 31 10.57 9.15 18.79
CA THR A 31 9.42 10.02 19.11
C THR A 31 8.07 9.34 18.85
N ALA A 32 8.06 8.10 18.37
CA ALA A 32 6.83 7.41 18.03
C ALA A 32 5.97 7.16 19.27
N PRO A 33 4.62 7.28 19.16
CA PRO A 33 3.71 6.85 20.20
C PRO A 33 3.91 5.37 20.54
N ALA A 34 3.63 5.00 21.79
CA ALA A 34 3.76 3.61 22.25
C ALA A 34 2.84 2.61 21.51
N ALA A 35 1.71 3.09 20.95
CA ALA A 35 0.78 2.29 20.18
C ALA A 35 0.74 2.77 18.71
N PRO A 36 0.74 1.86 17.72
CA PRO A 36 0.83 2.22 16.31
C PRO A 36 -0.41 2.95 15.79
N LEU A 37 -1.57 2.72 16.41
CA LEU A 37 -2.84 3.28 15.94
C LEU A 37 -2.84 4.82 15.98
N ALA A 38 -2.29 5.42 17.03
CA ALA A 38 -2.21 6.87 17.15
C ALA A 38 -1.32 7.49 16.06
N LEU A 39 -0.21 6.83 15.73
CA LEU A 39 0.67 7.27 14.65
C LEU A 39 -0.01 7.12 13.29
N PHE A 40 -0.73 6.02 13.06
CA PHE A 40 -1.51 5.81 11.84
C PHE A 40 -2.57 6.89 11.64
N HIS A 41 -3.34 7.24 12.69
CA HIS A 41 -4.34 8.31 12.62
C HIS A 41 -3.72 9.65 12.27
N ALA A 42 -2.57 9.99 12.88
CA ALA A 42 -1.85 11.22 12.59
C ALA A 42 -1.40 11.29 11.12
N TRP A 43 -0.71 10.26 10.63
CA TRP A 43 -0.26 10.21 9.23
C TRP A 43 -1.41 10.19 8.22
N PHE A 44 -2.51 9.50 8.53
CA PHE A 44 -3.68 9.52 7.67
C PHE A 44 -4.28 10.93 7.57
N ALA A 45 -4.39 11.65 8.68
CA ALA A 45 -4.87 13.03 8.70
C ALA A 45 -3.93 13.98 7.94
N GLU A 46 -2.61 13.80 8.06
CA GLU A 46 -1.61 14.55 7.29
C GLU A 46 -1.73 14.30 5.78
N ALA A 47 -1.89 13.04 5.36
CA ALA A 47 -2.10 12.69 3.95
C ALA A 47 -3.37 13.35 3.38
N VAL A 48 -4.46 13.35 4.16
CA VAL A 48 -5.70 14.05 3.79
C VAL A 48 -5.48 15.56 3.68
N ALA A 49 -4.81 16.17 4.67
CA ALA A 49 -4.52 17.61 4.66
C ALA A 49 -3.60 18.03 3.50
N ALA A 50 -2.68 17.16 3.08
CA ALA A 50 -1.81 17.37 1.92
C ALA A 50 -2.54 17.19 0.57
N GLY A 51 -3.81 16.79 0.57
CA GLY A 51 -4.59 16.57 -0.65
C GLY A 51 -4.18 15.30 -1.40
N GLN A 52 -3.62 14.30 -0.71
CA GLN A 52 -3.23 13.05 -1.32
C GLN A 52 -4.45 12.37 -1.97
N PRO A 53 -4.38 11.92 -3.24
CA PRO A 53 -5.46 11.14 -3.85
C PRO A 53 -5.67 9.80 -3.14
N GLU A 54 -6.94 9.46 -2.89
CA GLU A 54 -7.37 8.16 -2.36
C GLU A 54 -6.57 7.68 -1.12
N PRO A 55 -6.42 8.48 -0.05
CA PRO A 55 -5.51 8.15 1.06
C PRO A 55 -5.97 6.95 1.89
N HIS A 56 -7.22 6.51 1.68
CA HIS A 56 -7.83 5.33 2.30
C HIS A 56 -7.76 4.08 1.41
N ALA A 57 -7.19 4.18 0.20
CA ALA A 57 -6.91 3.00 -0.62
C ALA A 57 -5.70 2.25 -0.04
N MET A 58 -5.83 0.94 0.09
CA MET A 58 -4.79 0.06 0.64
C MET A 58 -4.66 -1.22 -0.16
N ALA A 59 -3.45 -1.79 -0.20
CA ALA A 59 -3.22 -3.12 -0.78
C ALA A 59 -3.42 -4.21 0.28
N LEU A 60 -4.37 -5.13 0.05
CA LEU A 60 -4.56 -6.30 0.88
C LEU A 60 -3.92 -7.52 0.24
N ALA A 61 -2.97 -8.14 0.94
CA ALA A 61 -2.44 -9.46 0.60
C ALA A 61 -3.20 -10.55 1.38
N THR A 62 -3.62 -11.60 0.68
CA THR A 62 -4.16 -12.83 1.26
C THR A 62 -3.46 -14.02 0.62
N ALA A 63 -3.43 -15.17 1.28
CA ALA A 63 -2.84 -16.38 0.76
C ALA A 63 -3.87 -17.51 0.77
N ASP A 64 -3.79 -18.40 -0.21
CA ASP A 64 -4.53 -19.66 -0.22
C ASP A 64 -3.93 -20.70 0.74
N ALA A 65 -4.45 -21.93 0.71
CA ALA A 65 -4.02 -23.02 1.59
C ALA A 65 -2.57 -23.49 1.28
N GLU A 66 -2.12 -23.26 0.04
CA GLU A 66 -0.77 -23.55 -0.43
C GLU A 66 0.22 -22.42 -0.12
N GLY A 67 -0.27 -21.28 0.41
CA GLY A 67 0.53 -20.12 0.76
C GLY A 67 0.83 -19.19 -0.41
N LEU A 68 0.16 -19.36 -1.57
CA LEU A 68 0.35 -18.51 -2.73
C LEU A 68 -0.35 -17.15 -2.50
N PRO A 69 0.37 -16.02 -2.58
CA PRO A 69 -0.21 -14.72 -2.27
C PRO A 69 -0.96 -14.13 -3.47
N ASP A 70 -2.13 -13.60 -3.19
CA ASP A 70 -2.86 -12.69 -4.08
C ASP A 70 -2.89 -11.28 -3.45
N VAL A 71 -2.80 -10.23 -4.28
CA VAL A 71 -2.83 -8.83 -3.84
C VAL A 71 -3.88 -8.05 -4.63
N ARG A 72 -4.61 -7.16 -3.94
CA ARG A 72 -5.59 -6.25 -4.56
C ARG A 72 -5.77 -4.98 -3.74
N THR A 73 -6.22 -3.91 -4.40
CA THR A 73 -6.62 -2.67 -3.73
C THR A 73 -8.00 -2.81 -3.10
N LEU A 74 -8.14 -2.32 -1.87
CA LEU A 74 -9.39 -2.16 -1.13
C LEU A 74 -9.46 -0.77 -0.51
N LEU A 75 -10.63 -0.39 -0.02
CA LEU A 75 -10.83 0.83 0.75
C LEU A 75 -10.86 0.49 2.24
N LEU A 76 -10.07 1.24 3.00
CA LEU A 76 -10.16 1.28 4.45
C LEU A 76 -11.45 2.00 4.86
N HIS A 77 -12.16 1.42 5.83
CA HIS A 77 -13.38 2.02 6.40
C HIS A 77 -13.17 2.53 7.82
N ASP A 78 -12.31 1.88 8.61
CA ASP A 78 -12.03 2.29 9.98
C ASP A 78 -10.67 1.73 10.46
N ALA A 79 -10.11 2.32 11.51
CA ALA A 79 -8.98 1.79 12.25
C ALA A 79 -9.17 2.10 13.74
N ASP A 80 -9.37 1.06 14.54
CA ASP A 80 -9.62 1.15 15.99
C ASP A 80 -8.74 0.15 16.77
N GLU A 81 -8.97 0.01 18.07
CA GLU A 81 -8.24 -0.92 18.94
C GLU A 81 -8.38 -2.40 18.52
N ARG A 82 -9.36 -2.73 17.66
CA ARG A 82 -9.59 -4.08 17.12
C ARG A 82 -8.89 -4.29 15.78
N GLY A 83 -8.33 -3.24 15.18
CA GLY A 83 -7.54 -3.28 13.95
C GLY A 83 -8.08 -2.41 12.83
N TRP A 84 -7.69 -2.73 11.60
CA TRP A 84 -8.09 -2.04 10.38
C TRP A 84 -9.28 -2.75 9.72
N HIS A 85 -10.30 -1.99 9.37
CA HIS A 85 -11.58 -2.51 8.90
C HIS A 85 -11.79 -2.20 7.42
N PHE A 86 -12.26 -3.20 6.67
CA PHE A 86 -12.65 -3.06 5.27
C PHE A 86 -13.83 -3.97 4.97
N ALA A 87 -14.58 -3.65 3.90
CA ALA A 87 -15.68 -4.47 3.44
C ALA A 87 -15.32 -5.17 2.12
N SER A 88 -15.78 -6.41 1.96
CA SER A 88 -15.68 -7.13 0.70
C SER A 88 -16.70 -8.26 0.62
N HIS A 89 -16.83 -8.87 -0.57
CA HIS A 89 -17.69 -10.03 -0.76
C HIS A 89 -17.06 -11.30 -0.18
N ALA A 90 -17.78 -11.97 0.72
CA ALA A 90 -17.35 -13.24 1.33
C ALA A 90 -17.14 -14.37 0.31
N THR A 91 -17.86 -14.35 -0.81
CA THR A 91 -17.77 -15.32 -1.92
C THR A 91 -16.65 -15.02 -2.92
N SER A 92 -15.85 -13.98 -2.69
CA SER A 92 -14.70 -13.68 -3.56
C SER A 92 -13.47 -14.51 -3.17
N ALA A 93 -12.46 -14.59 -4.04
CA ALA A 93 -11.21 -15.30 -3.77
C ALA A 93 -10.59 -14.92 -2.41
N LYS A 94 -10.47 -13.61 -2.12
CA LYS A 94 -9.96 -13.12 -0.82
C LYS A 94 -10.83 -13.55 0.37
N GLY A 95 -12.16 -13.65 0.16
CA GLY A 95 -13.10 -14.06 1.19
C GLY A 95 -12.93 -15.53 1.55
N HIS A 96 -12.79 -16.39 0.53
CA HIS A 96 -12.46 -17.80 0.72
C HIS A 96 -11.09 -17.99 1.39
N GLN A 97 -10.08 -17.23 0.96
CA GLN A 97 -8.73 -17.27 1.53
C GLN A 97 -8.70 -16.83 3.02
N LEU A 98 -9.45 -15.78 3.38
CA LEU A 98 -9.55 -15.33 4.77
C LEU A 98 -10.33 -16.29 5.67
N ALA A 99 -11.31 -17.01 5.10
CA ALA A 99 -12.12 -17.99 5.83
C ALA A 99 -11.40 -19.33 6.06
N ALA A 100 -10.36 -19.64 5.29
CA ALA A 100 -9.57 -20.87 5.40
C ALA A 100 -8.51 -20.85 6.51
N ARG A 101 -8.55 -19.86 7.40
CA ARG A 101 -7.58 -19.66 8.49
C ARG A 101 -7.98 -20.36 9.79
#